data_AF-A0A923ZSL8-F1
#
_entry.id   AF-A0A923ZSL8-F1
#
_cell.length_a   1.000
_cell.length_b   1.000
_cell.length_c   1.000
_cell.angle_alpha   90.00
_cell.angle_beta   90.00
_cell.angle_gamma   90.00
#
_symmetry.space_group_name_H-M   'P 1'
#
loop_
_entity.id
_entity.type
_entity.pdbx_description
1 polymer ?
#
loop_
_entity_poly.entity_id
_entity_poly.type
_entity_poly.pdbx_seq_one_letter_code
_entity_poly.pdbx_strand_id
1 'polypeptide(L)'
;MQGFLRLFWVHRFRLYAVITVCLCTPLLYSSNINVKNNISALGYTVTSSNLLAQKIEYNKLNPALPVPPPKPIETKPVPEAKVKFDFTSQDIMDKLKASIYTYQSGFINTSTLKDLKMPLPVPERIVEVTQKEAQLLKSKQGKTLDDIYPRPTVAPRTNFITIPDYTINSPLVYANFDEFFAKNPDGAFAFSEKPLDSSERKSPLQQKLRAGIVCLPFSPFPGELGNSYCIGHSSNYADVISDYNEVLKPIERKGKVGELIQVYDPYGRELTFRIFETEIIETNGAQKAYLPFSDHKRVLTLQTSVVSTRNGRTDVFQRWLVKAELVCPGGEVCKE
;
A
#
# COMPACT_ATOMS: atom_id res chain seq x y z
N MET A 1 66.96 -11.12 13.41
CA MET A 1 67.32 -10.80 14.81
C MET A 1 67.16 -9.29 14.98
N GLN A 2 66.49 -8.85 16.07
CA GLN A 2 66.20 -7.45 16.46
C GLN A 2 65.13 -6.75 15.59
N GLY A 3 64.00 -6.20 16.08
CA GLY A 3 63.48 -5.99 17.43
C GLY A 3 63.30 -4.49 17.76
N PHE A 4 62.27 -3.83 17.24
CA PHE A 4 61.87 -2.42 17.50
C PHE A 4 60.39 -2.31 17.05
N LEU A 5 59.40 -1.63 17.66
CA LEU A 5 59.30 -0.64 18.74
C LEU A 5 57.80 -0.63 19.17
N ARG A 6 57.46 -0.69 20.47
CA ARG A 6 56.11 -0.40 21.00
C ARG A 6 56.17 0.91 21.79
N LEU A 7 55.25 1.84 21.52
CA LEU A 7 55.10 3.10 22.25
C LEU A 7 53.68 3.22 22.86
N PHE A 8 53.68 3.85 24.03
CA PHE A 8 52.68 3.95 25.10
C PHE A 8 51.49 4.89 24.82
N TRP A 9 50.36 4.66 25.53
CA TRP A 9 49.69 5.66 26.41
C TRP A 9 48.46 5.03 27.12
N VAL A 10 48.54 4.65 28.41
CA VAL A 10 48.30 5.37 29.70
C VAL A 10 46.82 5.64 30.05
N HIS A 11 46.35 4.89 31.05
CA HIS A 11 45.19 5.15 31.92
C HIS A 11 45.59 5.98 33.16
N ARG A 12 44.70 6.84 33.67
CA ARG A 12 44.35 7.08 35.11
C ARG A 12 43.27 8.18 35.19
N PHE A 13 42.08 8.00 35.79
CA PHE A 13 41.66 7.85 37.20
C PHE A 13 41.77 9.11 38.10
N ARG A 14 40.61 9.45 38.71
CA ARG A 14 40.30 10.18 39.98
C ARG A 14 39.40 11.41 39.79
N LEU A 15 38.54 11.87 40.70
CA LEU A 15 37.78 11.34 41.87
C LEU A 15 37.00 12.58 42.42
N TYR A 16 35.69 12.45 42.66
CA TYR A 16 34.78 13.17 43.58
C TYR A 16 34.98 14.65 44.01
N ALA A 17 33.89 15.43 43.99
CA ALA A 17 33.48 16.30 45.12
C ALA A 17 31.95 16.61 45.10
N VAL A 18 31.36 16.48 46.28
CA VAL A 18 29.98 16.71 46.71
C VAL A 18 29.81 18.16 47.17
N ILE A 19 28.70 18.85 46.83
CA ILE A 19 28.11 19.90 47.69
C ILE A 19 26.57 19.83 47.61
N THR A 20 25.97 19.73 48.79
CA THR A 20 24.54 19.79 49.12
C THR A 20 24.28 21.09 49.87
N VAL A 21 23.29 21.91 49.48
CA VAL A 21 22.51 22.86 50.34
C VAL A 21 21.17 23.14 49.62
N CYS A 22 20.03 22.57 50.02
CA CYS A 22 19.05 22.99 51.05
C CYS A 22 18.31 24.34 50.85
N LEU A 23 17.00 24.19 50.56
CA LEU A 23 15.82 24.88 51.12
C LEU A 23 15.67 26.41 50.98
N CYS A 24 14.56 26.83 50.36
CA CYS A 24 13.47 27.58 51.03
C CYS A 24 12.26 27.80 50.09
N THR A 25 11.10 27.28 50.49
CA THR A 25 9.76 27.73 50.10
C THR A 25 9.39 29.02 50.86
N PRO A 26 8.39 29.78 50.39
CA PRO A 26 7.14 29.77 51.15
C PRO A 26 5.85 29.72 50.32
N LEU A 27 4.82 29.23 51.01
CA LEU A 27 3.39 29.21 50.73
C LEU A 27 2.75 30.60 50.56
N LEU A 28 1.77 30.70 49.66
CA LEU A 28 0.48 31.43 49.78
C LEU A 28 -0.51 30.73 48.82
N TYR A 29 -1.52 29.95 49.27
CA TYR A 29 -2.93 30.35 49.53
C TYR A 29 -3.37 31.58 48.69
N SER A 30 -4.50 31.67 47.98
CA SER A 30 -5.78 30.96 47.94
C SER A 30 -6.60 31.63 46.82
N SER A 31 -7.41 30.88 46.03
CA SER A 31 -8.87 31.11 45.93
C SER A 31 -9.50 30.30 44.80
N ASN A 32 -10.46 29.47 45.20
CA ASN A 32 -11.48 28.84 44.40
C ASN A 32 -12.15 29.82 43.43
N ILE A 33 -12.21 29.48 42.15
CA ILE A 33 -13.36 29.83 41.30
C ILE A 33 -13.88 28.54 40.67
N ASN A 34 -15.01 28.15 41.24
CA ASN A 34 -15.90 27.10 40.82
C ASN A 34 -16.79 27.69 39.72
N VAL A 35 -16.61 27.26 38.47
CA VAL A 35 -17.62 27.46 37.41
C VAL A 35 -18.20 26.09 37.06
N LYS A 36 -19.09 25.63 37.93
CA LYS A 36 -20.24 24.82 37.52
C LYS A 36 -21.17 25.74 36.75
N ASN A 37 -21.29 25.55 35.43
CA ASN A 37 -22.50 25.94 34.72
C ASN A 37 -23.18 24.69 34.17
N ASN A 38 -24.36 24.48 34.72
CA ASN A 38 -25.41 23.57 34.31
C ASN A 38 -25.75 23.75 32.84
N ILE A 39 -25.70 22.66 32.05
CA ILE A 39 -26.78 22.31 31.12
C ILE A 39 -27.02 20.82 31.24
N SER A 40 -27.86 20.45 32.20
CA SER A 40 -28.65 19.23 32.15
C SER A 40 -29.94 19.53 31.39
N ALA A 41 -29.98 19.19 30.11
CA ALA A 41 -31.22 18.94 29.39
C ALA A 41 -30.91 17.91 28.30
N LEU A 42 -31.62 16.78 28.36
CA LEU A 42 -31.47 15.55 27.57
C LEU A 42 -30.42 14.57 28.12
N GLY A 43 -30.80 13.93 29.21
CA GLY A 43 -30.10 12.76 29.75
C GLY A 43 -30.12 11.60 28.76
N TYR A 44 -28.96 11.28 28.20
CA TYR A 44 -28.61 9.96 27.71
C TYR A 44 -27.16 9.67 28.07
N THR A 45 -26.95 9.00 29.20
CA THR A 45 -25.68 8.33 29.49
C THR A 45 -25.62 7.07 28.65
N VAL A 46 -24.92 7.12 27.51
CA VAL A 46 -24.63 5.93 26.70
C VAL A 46 -23.43 5.23 27.32
N THR A 47 -23.66 4.15 28.07
CA THR A 47 -22.60 3.23 28.50
C THR A 47 -22.16 2.37 27.31
N SER A 48 -20.88 1.96 27.29
CA SER A 48 -20.28 1.13 26.23
C SER A 48 -21.01 -0.20 25.97
N SER A 49 -21.83 -0.67 26.92
CA SER A 49 -22.73 -1.82 26.76
C SER A 49 -23.89 -1.57 25.77
N ASN A 50 -24.37 -0.33 25.62
CA ASN A 50 -25.50 0.00 24.74
C ASN A 50 -25.12 0.05 23.25
N LEU A 51 -23.86 0.35 22.93
CA LEU A 51 -23.35 0.31 21.55
C LEU A 51 -23.25 -1.13 21.01
N LEU A 52 -22.94 -2.11 21.88
CA LEU A 52 -22.90 -3.51 21.50
C LEU A 52 -24.30 -4.09 21.27
N ALA A 53 -25.27 -3.68 22.09
CA ALA A 53 -26.68 -4.07 21.94
C ALA A 53 -27.31 -3.49 20.66
N GLN A 54 -27.06 -2.22 20.34
CA GLN A 54 -27.53 -1.60 19.09
C GLN A 54 -26.88 -2.23 17.85
N LYS A 55 -25.60 -2.64 17.91
CA LYS A 55 -24.92 -3.34 16.81
C LYS A 55 -25.51 -4.73 16.55
N ILE A 56 -25.93 -5.44 17.58
CA ILE A 56 -26.61 -6.75 17.45
C ILE A 56 -28.03 -6.59 16.89
N GLU A 57 -28.75 -5.54 17.29
CA GLU A 57 -30.12 -5.28 16.83
C GLU A 57 -30.16 -4.79 15.38
N TYR A 58 -29.22 -3.94 14.96
CA TYR A 58 -29.08 -3.49 13.57
C TYR A 58 -28.80 -4.68 12.61
N ASN A 59 -27.95 -5.62 13.01
CA ASN A 59 -27.64 -6.81 12.20
C ASN A 59 -28.79 -7.84 12.17
N LYS A 60 -29.70 -7.82 13.16
CA LYS A 60 -30.93 -8.65 13.14
C LYS A 60 -32.03 -8.06 12.24
N LEU A 61 -32.06 -6.74 12.08
CA LEU A 61 -33.10 -6.05 11.31
C LEU A 61 -32.74 -5.85 9.82
N ASN A 62 -31.47 -6.01 9.44
CA ASN A 62 -31.01 -5.93 8.04
C ASN A 62 -30.13 -7.13 7.65
N PRO A 63 -30.69 -8.35 7.50
CA PRO A 63 -29.96 -9.41 6.81
C PRO A 63 -29.73 -8.95 5.37
N ALA A 64 -28.47 -8.95 4.93
CA ALA A 64 -28.11 -8.64 3.56
C ALA A 64 -28.93 -9.54 2.62
N LEU A 65 -29.83 -8.92 1.84
CA LEU A 65 -30.63 -9.66 0.87
C LEU A 65 -29.67 -10.31 -0.13
N PRO A 66 -29.88 -11.59 -0.48
CA PRO A 66 -29.08 -12.25 -1.50
C PRO A 66 -29.23 -11.47 -2.81
N VAL A 67 -28.12 -10.94 -3.30
CA VAL A 67 -28.06 -10.28 -4.61
C VAL A 67 -28.40 -11.35 -5.66
N PRO A 68 -29.45 -11.18 -6.47
CA PRO A 68 -29.77 -12.15 -7.49
C PRO A 68 -28.61 -12.25 -8.48
N PRO A 69 -28.27 -13.45 -8.97
CA PRO A 69 -27.20 -13.59 -9.95
C PRO A 69 -27.53 -12.74 -11.18
N PRO A 70 -26.54 -12.03 -11.75
CA PRO A 70 -26.76 -11.22 -12.94
C PRO A 70 -27.34 -12.09 -14.06
N LYS A 71 -28.39 -11.60 -14.72
CA LYS A 71 -28.97 -12.29 -15.89
C LYS A 71 -27.87 -12.49 -16.94
N PRO A 72 -27.81 -13.66 -17.60
CA PRO A 72 -26.87 -13.89 -18.70
C PRO A 72 -27.04 -12.78 -19.74
N ILE A 73 -25.95 -12.03 -19.98
CA ILE A 73 -25.92 -11.05 -21.05
C ILE A 73 -25.76 -11.83 -22.34
N GLU A 74 -26.78 -11.77 -23.19
CA GLU A 74 -26.74 -12.35 -24.54
C GLU A 74 -25.78 -11.50 -25.39
N THR A 75 -24.53 -11.94 -25.50
CA THR A 75 -23.51 -11.25 -26.29
C THR A 75 -23.72 -11.54 -27.77
N LYS A 76 -24.22 -10.55 -28.51
CA LYS A 76 -24.13 -10.55 -29.98
C LYS A 76 -22.65 -10.53 -30.38
N PRO A 77 -22.24 -11.31 -31.40
CA PRO A 77 -20.87 -11.30 -31.88
C PRO A 77 -20.50 -9.89 -32.37
N VAL A 78 -19.53 -9.28 -31.69
CA VAL A 78 -18.91 -8.01 -32.11
C VAL A 78 -17.98 -8.34 -33.28
N PRO A 79 -18.10 -7.68 -34.44
CA PRO A 79 -17.17 -7.89 -35.55
C PRO A 79 -15.75 -7.56 -35.08
N GLU A 80 -14.81 -8.46 -35.37
CA GLU A 80 -13.39 -8.34 -35.02
C GLU A 80 -12.77 -7.08 -35.66
N ALA A 81 -12.75 -5.98 -34.92
CA ALA A 81 -11.89 -4.86 -35.22
C ALA A 81 -10.46 -5.22 -34.79
N LYS A 82 -9.58 -5.45 -35.76
CA LYS A 82 -8.13 -5.56 -35.53
C LYS A 82 -7.61 -4.20 -35.06
N VAL A 83 -7.61 -3.96 -33.76
CA VAL A 83 -6.94 -2.81 -33.18
C VAL A 83 -5.47 -3.16 -33.01
N LYS A 84 -4.62 -2.50 -33.81
CA LYS A 84 -3.16 -2.59 -33.71
C LYS A 84 -2.67 -1.55 -32.70
N PHE A 85 -1.90 -1.98 -31.72
CA PHE A 85 -1.19 -1.10 -30.79
C PHE A 85 0.31 -1.40 -30.89
N ASP A 86 1.10 -0.37 -31.20
CA ASP A 86 2.55 -0.43 -31.18
C ASP A 86 3.07 0.50 -30.09
N PHE A 87 3.39 -0.07 -28.92
CA PHE A 87 4.33 0.52 -27.96
C PHE A 87 5.10 -0.62 -27.29
N THR A 88 6.42 -0.49 -27.19
CA THR A 88 7.19 -1.38 -26.33
C THR A 88 7.02 -0.95 -24.86
N SER A 89 7.16 -1.88 -23.91
CA SER A 89 7.15 -1.54 -22.48
C SER A 89 8.18 -0.45 -22.13
N GLN A 90 9.26 -0.38 -22.91
CA GLN A 90 10.29 0.65 -22.80
C GLN A 90 9.78 2.04 -23.23
N ASP A 91 8.99 2.13 -24.31
CA ASP A 91 8.40 3.40 -24.77
C ASP A 91 7.42 4.01 -23.76
N ILE A 92 6.67 3.17 -23.06
CA ILE A 92 5.74 3.59 -22.00
C ILE A 92 6.54 4.12 -20.80
N MET A 93 7.59 3.39 -20.41
CA MET A 93 8.44 3.76 -19.28
C MET A 93 9.27 5.02 -19.55
N ASP A 94 9.73 5.23 -20.79
CA ASP A 94 10.50 6.42 -21.16
C ASP A 94 9.60 7.66 -21.26
N LYS A 95 8.33 7.50 -21.69
CA LYS A 95 7.31 8.57 -21.60
C LYS A 95 6.94 8.91 -20.16
N LEU A 96 6.82 7.90 -19.29
CA LEU A 96 6.61 8.10 -17.85
C LEU A 96 7.80 8.81 -17.20
N LYS A 97 9.04 8.39 -17.50
CA LYS A 97 10.25 9.06 -17.02
C LYS A 97 10.36 10.49 -17.52
N ALA A 98 10.03 10.76 -18.78
CA ALA A 98 10.01 12.12 -19.34
C ALA A 98 8.97 13.01 -18.64
N SER A 99 7.78 12.48 -18.36
CA SER A 99 6.74 13.16 -17.58
C SER A 99 7.21 13.47 -16.15
N ILE A 100 7.89 12.52 -15.49
CA ILE A 100 8.43 12.68 -14.14
C ILE A 100 9.61 13.67 -14.11
N TYR A 101 10.48 13.68 -15.12
CA TYR A 101 11.58 14.63 -15.24
C TYR A 101 11.09 16.05 -15.50
N THR A 102 10.07 16.21 -16.34
CA THR A 102 9.43 17.51 -16.61
C THR A 102 8.78 18.08 -15.34
N TYR A 103 8.38 17.23 -14.40
CA TYR A 103 7.84 17.62 -13.10
C TYR A 103 8.92 18.09 -12.11
N GLN A 104 10.18 17.63 -12.25
CA GLN A 104 11.28 18.00 -11.36
C GLN A 104 12.02 19.27 -11.79
N SER A 105 12.01 19.62 -13.08
CA SER A 105 12.54 20.89 -13.58
C SER A 105 11.42 21.93 -13.68
N GLY A 106 11.10 22.61 -12.58
CA GLY A 106 10.18 23.73 -12.58
C GLY A 106 10.54 24.78 -13.64
N PHE A 107 9.50 25.36 -14.25
CA PHE A 107 9.48 26.34 -15.35
C PHE A 107 9.62 25.80 -16.77
N ILE A 108 8.48 25.47 -17.38
CA ILE A 108 8.26 25.75 -18.81
C ILE A 108 6.97 26.58 -18.96
N ASN A 109 7.11 27.72 -19.62
CA ASN A 109 6.04 28.61 -20.02
C ASN A 109 5.14 27.89 -21.04
N THR A 110 3.83 27.82 -20.77
CA THR A 110 2.85 27.05 -21.56
C THR A 110 2.59 27.62 -22.97
N SER A 111 3.29 28.68 -23.38
CA SER A 111 3.15 29.31 -24.70
C SER A 111 3.96 28.62 -25.82
N THR A 112 4.95 27.79 -25.51
CA THR A 112 5.90 27.29 -26.55
C THR A 112 5.53 25.93 -27.16
N LEU A 113 4.46 25.28 -26.71
CA LEU A 113 4.06 23.94 -27.17
C LEU A 113 2.95 23.94 -28.23
N LYS A 114 2.40 25.09 -28.60
CA LYS A 114 1.32 25.19 -29.61
C LYS A 114 1.80 25.13 -31.07
N ASP A 115 3.10 25.28 -31.34
CA ASP A 115 3.62 25.44 -32.70
C ASP A 115 4.45 24.25 -33.24
N LEU A 116 4.57 23.16 -32.49
CA LEU A 116 5.24 21.94 -32.97
C LEU A 116 4.28 21.06 -33.80
N LYS A 117 3.93 21.55 -35.01
CA LYS A 117 3.42 20.69 -36.10
C LYS A 117 4.60 20.04 -36.80
N MET A 118 5.12 18.96 -36.24
CA MET A 118 6.01 18.06 -36.99
C MET A 118 5.26 16.78 -37.36
N PRO A 119 5.03 16.50 -38.66
CA PRO A 119 4.67 15.16 -39.08
C PRO A 119 5.90 14.26 -38.87
N LEU A 120 5.85 13.39 -37.86
CA LEU A 120 6.84 12.33 -37.74
C LEU A 120 6.63 11.36 -38.92
N PRO A 121 7.67 11.08 -39.74
CA PRO A 121 7.58 9.99 -40.69
C PRO A 121 7.45 8.69 -39.89
N VAL A 122 6.35 7.97 -40.10
CA VAL A 122 6.18 6.60 -39.61
C VAL A 122 6.85 5.69 -40.63
N PRO A 123 8.04 5.12 -40.37
CA PRO A 123 8.55 4.07 -41.23
C PRO A 123 7.66 2.82 -41.04
N GLU A 124 6.83 2.53 -42.02
CA GLU A 124 6.16 1.23 -42.17
C GLU A 124 7.24 0.16 -42.40
N ARG A 125 7.79 -0.39 -41.31
CA ARG A 125 8.61 -1.59 -41.37
C ARG A 125 7.76 -2.76 -40.92
N ILE A 126 7.17 -3.46 -41.90
CA ILE A 126 6.56 -4.77 -41.67
C ILE A 126 7.71 -5.72 -41.31
N VAL A 127 7.90 -5.98 -40.02
CA VAL A 127 8.77 -7.05 -39.56
C VAL A 127 7.96 -8.33 -39.66
N GLU A 128 8.22 -9.12 -40.71
CA GLU A 128 7.77 -10.52 -40.74
C GLU A 128 8.49 -11.25 -39.60
N VAL A 129 7.85 -11.34 -38.44
CA VAL A 129 8.32 -12.19 -37.34
C VAL A 129 8.28 -13.62 -37.88
N THR A 130 9.44 -14.22 -38.04
CA THR A 130 9.53 -15.57 -38.58
C THR A 130 8.81 -16.54 -37.64
N GLN A 131 8.20 -17.61 -38.17
CA GLN A 131 7.52 -18.61 -37.34
C GLN A 131 8.43 -19.18 -36.24
N LYS A 132 9.75 -19.18 -36.46
CA LYS A 132 10.77 -19.59 -35.52
C LYS A 132 10.96 -18.58 -34.37
N GLU A 133 10.91 -17.29 -34.64
CA GLU A 133 10.93 -16.24 -33.61
C GLU A 133 9.62 -16.22 -32.81
N ALA A 134 8.47 -16.44 -33.48
CA ALA A 134 7.18 -16.59 -32.79
C ALA A 134 7.15 -17.84 -31.89
N GLN A 135 7.74 -18.96 -32.33
CA GLN A 135 7.90 -20.15 -31.49
C GLN A 135 8.89 -19.93 -30.35
N LEU A 136 9.98 -19.19 -30.57
CA LEU A 136 10.95 -18.84 -29.53
C LEU A 136 10.36 -17.86 -28.50
N LEU A 137 9.50 -16.93 -28.93
CA LEU A 137 8.75 -16.03 -28.06
C LEU A 137 7.70 -16.81 -27.25
N LYS A 138 7.00 -17.76 -27.86
CA LYS A 138 6.08 -18.67 -27.16
C LYS A 138 6.79 -19.60 -26.19
N SER A 139 7.99 -20.09 -26.50
CA SER A 139 8.78 -20.92 -25.57
C SER A 139 9.40 -20.12 -24.43
N LYS A 140 9.47 -18.79 -24.57
CA LYS A 140 9.89 -17.86 -23.50
C LYS A 140 8.72 -17.33 -22.67
N GLN A 141 7.47 -17.54 -23.10
CA GLN A 141 6.31 -17.24 -22.27
C GLN A 141 6.27 -18.31 -21.17
N GLY A 142 6.65 -17.91 -19.96
CA GLY A 142 6.52 -18.74 -18.77
C GLY A 142 5.07 -19.18 -18.56
N LYS A 143 4.90 -20.17 -17.67
CA LYS A 143 3.56 -20.68 -17.33
C LYS A 143 2.66 -19.54 -16.89
N THR A 144 1.46 -19.47 -17.46
CA THR A 144 0.45 -18.49 -17.06
C THR A 144 -0.03 -18.80 -15.65
N LEU A 145 -0.71 -17.83 -15.00
CA LEU A 145 -1.28 -18.08 -13.68
C LEU A 145 -2.37 -19.17 -13.73
N ASP A 146 -3.11 -19.27 -14.83
CA ASP A 146 -4.12 -20.33 -15.02
C ASP A 146 -3.48 -21.72 -15.15
N ASP A 147 -2.24 -21.83 -15.66
CA ASP A 147 -1.50 -23.10 -15.74
C ASP A 147 -1.00 -23.56 -14.36
N ILE A 148 -0.70 -22.62 -13.47
CA ILE A 148 -0.16 -22.90 -12.13
C ILE A 148 -1.29 -23.07 -11.10
N TYR A 149 -2.29 -22.19 -11.18
CA TYR A 149 -3.45 -22.10 -10.32
C TYR A 149 -4.71 -22.09 -11.21
N PRO A 150 -5.21 -23.28 -11.58
CA PRO A 150 -6.44 -23.36 -12.35
C PRO A 150 -7.60 -22.75 -11.56
N ARG A 151 -8.51 -22.08 -12.28
CA ARG A 151 -9.67 -21.43 -11.66
C ARG A 151 -10.57 -22.49 -11.03
N PRO A 152 -11.00 -22.31 -9.77
CA PRO A 152 -11.90 -23.26 -9.15
C PRO A 152 -13.29 -23.20 -9.80
N THR A 153 -14.01 -24.31 -9.80
CA THR A 153 -15.41 -24.37 -10.27
C THR A 153 -16.35 -23.63 -9.33
N VAL A 154 -16.03 -23.58 -8.03
CA VAL A 154 -16.74 -22.83 -7.00
C VAL A 154 -15.72 -22.02 -6.22
N ALA A 155 -15.83 -20.69 -6.29
CA ALA A 155 -14.98 -19.77 -5.55
C ALA A 155 -15.46 -19.67 -4.10
N PRO A 156 -14.71 -20.14 -3.09
CA PRO A 156 -15.10 -20.00 -1.70
C PRO A 156 -15.10 -18.52 -1.26
N ARG A 157 -14.23 -17.72 -1.89
CA ARG A 157 -14.03 -16.30 -1.62
C ARG A 157 -13.37 -15.63 -2.81
N THR A 158 -13.56 -14.33 -2.96
CA THR A 158 -12.86 -13.51 -3.97
C THR A 158 -12.36 -12.22 -3.35
N ASN A 159 -11.32 -11.63 -3.94
CA ASN A 159 -10.76 -10.33 -3.58
C ASN A 159 -10.49 -10.20 -2.08
N PHE A 160 -9.67 -11.10 -1.54
CA PHE A 160 -9.50 -11.21 -0.10
C PHE A 160 -8.09 -11.62 0.28
N ILE A 161 -7.61 -11.18 1.43
CA ILE A 161 -6.30 -11.56 1.97
C ILE A 161 -6.42 -12.08 3.41
N THR A 162 -5.74 -13.18 3.68
CA THR A 162 -5.62 -13.77 5.02
C THR A 162 -4.16 -13.95 5.40
N ILE A 163 -3.80 -13.52 6.61
CA ILE A 163 -2.50 -13.76 7.22
C ILE A 163 -2.75 -14.36 8.61
N PRO A 164 -2.90 -15.70 8.70
CA PRO A 164 -3.38 -16.38 9.90
C PRO A 164 -2.57 -16.05 11.15
N ASP A 165 -1.24 -16.03 11.05
CA ASP A 165 -0.33 -15.76 12.17
C ASP A 165 -0.54 -14.38 12.83
N TYR A 166 -1.19 -13.47 12.10
CA TYR A 166 -1.48 -12.10 12.53
C TYR A 166 -2.98 -11.84 12.70
N THR A 167 -3.83 -12.86 12.53
CA THR A 167 -5.30 -12.72 12.54
C THR A 167 -5.80 -11.68 11.54
N ILE A 168 -5.05 -11.47 10.45
CA ILE A 168 -5.46 -10.54 9.39
C ILE A 168 -6.41 -11.29 8.46
N ASN A 169 -7.60 -10.72 8.29
CA ASN A 169 -8.67 -11.25 7.44
C ASN A 169 -9.38 -10.03 6.82
N SER A 170 -8.87 -9.55 5.68
CA SER A 170 -9.33 -8.30 5.06
C SER A 170 -9.73 -8.43 3.59
N PRO A 171 -10.76 -7.70 3.12
CA PRO A 171 -10.99 -7.50 1.70
C PRO A 171 -9.76 -6.89 1.04
N LEU A 172 -9.53 -7.28 -0.21
CA LEU A 172 -8.70 -6.56 -1.17
C LEU A 172 -9.61 -5.64 -1.99
N VAL A 173 -9.29 -4.37 -1.97
CA VAL A 173 -10.02 -3.32 -2.69
C VAL A 173 -9.12 -2.81 -3.80
N TYR A 174 -9.59 -2.81 -5.04
CA TYR A 174 -8.80 -2.32 -6.16
C TYR A 174 -9.13 -0.85 -6.40
N ALA A 175 -8.13 0.03 -6.31
CA ALA A 175 -8.26 1.41 -6.72
C ALA A 175 -8.18 1.51 -8.25
N ASN A 176 -8.84 2.50 -8.84
CA ASN A 176 -8.62 2.90 -10.22
C ASN A 176 -7.66 4.10 -10.30
N PHE A 177 -7.23 4.44 -11.52
CA PHE A 177 -6.28 5.54 -11.74
C PHE A 177 -6.82 6.89 -11.24
N ASP A 178 -8.10 7.19 -11.51
CA ASP A 178 -8.72 8.48 -11.16
C ASP A 178 -8.81 8.66 -9.64
N GLU A 179 -9.11 7.60 -8.90
CA GLU A 179 -9.18 7.61 -7.44
C GLU A 179 -7.80 7.78 -6.80
N PHE A 180 -6.76 7.18 -7.39
CA PHE A 180 -5.40 7.26 -6.87
C PHE A 180 -4.79 8.64 -7.11
N PHE A 181 -5.03 9.21 -8.30
CA PHE A 181 -4.56 10.55 -8.68
C PHE A 181 -5.60 11.64 -8.42
N ALA A 182 -6.61 11.35 -7.59
CA ALA A 182 -7.60 12.33 -7.18
C ALA A 182 -6.89 13.54 -6.54
N LYS A 183 -7.28 14.73 -6.99
CA LYS A 183 -6.77 15.98 -6.46
C LYS A 183 -7.69 16.50 -5.37
N ASN A 184 -7.10 17.06 -4.32
CA ASN A 184 -7.78 17.86 -3.33
C ASN A 184 -8.33 19.15 -3.98
N PRO A 185 -9.25 19.89 -3.32
CA PRO A 185 -9.78 21.15 -3.85
C PRO A 185 -8.71 22.21 -4.17
N ASP A 186 -7.54 22.13 -3.52
CA ASP A 186 -6.36 22.97 -3.75
C ASP A 186 -5.51 22.55 -4.96
N GLY A 187 -5.86 21.45 -5.62
CA GLY A 187 -5.15 20.91 -6.78
C GLY A 187 -3.96 20.01 -6.46
N ALA A 188 -3.60 19.84 -5.17
CA ALA A 188 -2.58 18.89 -4.74
C ALA A 188 -3.11 17.45 -4.90
N PHE A 189 -2.21 16.49 -5.13
CA PHE A 189 -2.61 15.09 -5.11
C PHE A 189 -2.98 14.70 -3.67
N ALA A 190 -4.08 13.98 -3.49
CA ALA A 190 -4.60 13.59 -2.18
C ALA A 190 -3.66 12.66 -1.36
N PHE A 191 -2.46 12.37 -1.88
CA PHE A 191 -1.45 11.51 -1.28
C PHE A 191 -0.13 12.23 -0.94
N SER A 192 0.05 13.49 -1.36
CA SER A 192 1.37 14.14 -1.32
C SER A 192 1.64 14.99 -0.08
N GLU A 193 0.64 15.37 0.71
CA GLU A 193 0.83 16.32 1.80
C GLU A 193 0.17 15.88 3.11
N LYS A 194 0.53 16.54 4.21
CA LYS A 194 -0.21 16.38 5.46
C LYS A 194 -1.58 17.02 5.26
N PRO A 195 -2.65 16.42 5.80
CA PRO A 195 -3.97 17.03 5.70
C PRO A 195 -3.91 18.41 6.33
N LEU A 196 -4.01 19.45 5.50
CA LEU A 196 -4.19 20.82 5.95
C LEU A 196 -5.59 20.99 6.56
N ASP A 197 -6.53 20.12 6.18
CA ASP A 197 -7.89 20.08 6.72
C ASP A 197 -8.52 18.66 6.73
N SER A 198 -9.79 18.58 7.13
CA SER A 198 -10.58 17.35 7.15
C SER A 198 -10.91 16.77 5.76
N SER A 199 -10.58 17.46 4.66
CA SER A 199 -10.96 17.06 3.30
C SER A 199 -10.19 15.84 2.80
N GLU A 200 -8.92 15.65 3.21
CA GLU A 200 -8.17 14.43 2.84
C GLU A 200 -8.78 13.17 3.44
N ARG A 201 -9.48 13.27 4.58
CA ARG A 201 -10.24 12.15 5.15
C ARG A 201 -11.35 11.68 4.21
N LYS A 202 -11.74 12.51 3.24
CA LYS A 202 -12.75 12.21 2.22
C LYS A 202 -12.11 11.86 0.88
N SER A 203 -10.79 11.78 0.76
CA SER A 203 -10.20 11.37 -0.51
C SER A 203 -10.67 9.96 -0.89
N PRO A 204 -10.91 9.67 -2.19
CA PRO A 204 -11.41 8.36 -2.62
C PRO A 204 -10.54 7.20 -2.12
N LEU A 205 -9.22 7.38 -2.10
CA LEU A 205 -8.30 6.36 -1.62
C LEU A 205 -8.39 6.13 -0.11
N GLN A 206 -8.54 7.19 0.70
CA GLN A 206 -8.78 7.04 2.15
C GLN A 206 -10.11 6.35 2.43
N GLN A 207 -11.15 6.60 1.62
CA GLN A 207 -12.41 5.88 1.73
C GLN A 207 -12.23 4.38 1.42
N LYS A 208 -11.42 4.03 0.41
CA LYS A 208 -11.11 2.62 0.08
C LYS A 208 -10.29 1.92 1.17
N LEU A 209 -9.34 2.62 1.78
CA LEU A 209 -8.56 2.08 2.89
C LEU A 209 -9.41 1.81 4.14
N ARG A 210 -10.57 2.46 4.29
CA ARG A 210 -11.57 2.12 5.33
C ARG A 210 -12.36 0.86 5.02
N ALA A 211 -12.26 0.31 3.81
CA ALA A 211 -12.96 -0.90 3.40
C ALA A 211 -12.03 -2.13 3.34
N GLY A 212 -10.72 -1.95 3.51
CA GLY A 212 -9.75 -3.05 3.52
C GLY A 212 -8.35 -2.64 3.08
N ILE A 213 -7.63 -3.61 2.53
CA ILE A 213 -6.30 -3.42 1.96
C ILE A 213 -6.47 -3.04 0.49
N VAL A 214 -5.88 -1.92 0.07
CA VAL A 214 -6.08 -1.37 -1.27
C VAL A 214 -4.93 -1.74 -2.18
N CYS A 215 -5.19 -2.42 -3.30
CA CYS A 215 -4.22 -2.68 -4.34
C CYS A 215 -4.23 -1.58 -5.41
N LEU A 216 -3.03 -1.20 -5.87
CA LEU A 216 -2.86 -0.03 -6.73
C LEU A 216 -3.17 -0.33 -8.21
N PRO A 217 -3.76 0.63 -8.94
CA PRO A 217 -4.28 0.43 -10.30
C PRO A 217 -3.22 0.12 -11.35
N PHE A 218 -1.98 0.56 -11.13
CA PHE A 218 -0.86 0.37 -12.06
C PHE A 218 0.00 -0.85 -11.71
N SER A 219 -0.34 -1.57 -10.64
CA SER A 219 0.35 -2.81 -10.26
C SER A 219 -0.41 -4.02 -10.81
N PRO A 220 0.28 -5.10 -11.20
CA PRO A 220 -0.37 -6.35 -11.60
C PRO A 220 -1.26 -6.90 -10.49
N PHE A 221 -2.26 -7.72 -10.85
CA PHE A 221 -3.08 -8.39 -9.85
C PHE A 221 -2.22 -9.39 -9.05
N PRO A 222 -2.58 -9.68 -7.79
CA PRO A 222 -1.87 -10.70 -7.02
C PRO A 222 -1.82 -12.02 -7.79
N GLY A 223 -0.61 -12.54 -7.95
CA GLY A 223 -0.33 -13.79 -8.66
C GLY A 223 0.09 -13.58 -10.11
N GLU A 224 -0.14 -12.42 -10.71
CA GLU A 224 0.40 -12.07 -12.03
C GLU A 224 1.91 -11.76 -11.96
N LEU A 225 2.57 -11.71 -13.12
CA LEU A 225 3.99 -11.37 -13.20
C LEU A 225 4.22 -9.91 -12.82
N GLY A 226 5.26 -9.67 -12.03
CA GLY A 226 5.64 -8.37 -11.50
C GLY A 226 5.36 -8.22 -10.00
N ASN A 227 5.21 -6.97 -9.57
CA ASN A 227 4.99 -6.61 -8.16
C ASN A 227 3.54 -6.13 -7.96
N SER A 228 2.67 -7.00 -7.48
CA SER A 228 1.35 -6.59 -7.02
C SER A 228 1.50 -5.79 -5.73
N TYR A 229 1.06 -4.53 -5.75
CA TYR A 229 1.36 -3.58 -4.69
C TYR A 229 0.09 -3.17 -3.98
N CYS A 230 -0.01 -3.48 -2.68
CA CYS A 230 -1.17 -3.15 -1.88
C CYS A 230 -0.78 -2.41 -0.60
N ILE A 231 -1.66 -1.49 -0.18
CA ILE A 231 -1.47 -0.60 0.96
C ILE A 231 -2.59 -0.82 1.97
N GLY A 232 -2.28 -0.70 3.26
CA GLY A 232 -3.28 -0.81 4.32
C GLY A 232 -2.91 0.02 5.55
N HIS A 233 -3.89 0.35 6.37
CA HIS A 233 -3.64 1.10 7.60
C HIS A 233 -3.00 0.23 8.69
N SER A 234 -2.03 0.79 9.40
CA SER A 234 -1.53 0.31 10.70
C SER A 234 -2.03 1.18 11.86
N SER A 235 -2.59 2.34 11.52
CA SER A 235 -3.20 3.30 12.43
C SER A 235 -4.05 4.26 11.61
N ASN A 236 -5.01 4.91 12.26
CA ASN A 236 -5.82 5.96 11.66
C ASN A 236 -6.02 7.13 12.63
N TYR A 237 -6.66 8.20 12.15
CA TYR A 237 -7.10 9.30 12.99
C TYR A 237 -8.14 8.81 14.02
N ALA A 238 -8.06 9.32 15.25
CA ALA A 238 -8.91 8.88 16.37
C ALA A 238 -10.41 9.05 16.10
N ASP A 239 -10.80 9.95 15.20
CA ASP A 239 -12.19 10.25 14.85
C ASP A 239 -12.71 9.45 13.64
N VAL A 240 -11.85 8.69 12.96
CA VAL A 240 -12.26 7.84 11.85
C VAL A 240 -12.55 6.44 12.39
N ILE A 241 -13.78 5.98 12.26
CA ILE A 241 -14.20 4.63 12.71
C ILE A 241 -14.25 3.70 11.50
N SER A 242 -13.42 2.65 11.49
CA SER A 242 -13.47 1.55 10.53
C SER A 242 -12.85 0.29 11.13
N ASP A 243 -13.38 -0.87 10.76
CA ASP A 243 -12.85 -2.19 11.14
C ASP A 243 -11.44 -2.44 10.56
N TYR A 244 -10.99 -1.64 9.58
CA TYR A 244 -9.72 -1.80 8.88
C TYR A 244 -8.68 -0.72 9.22
N ASN A 245 -8.94 0.11 10.23
CA ASN A 245 -8.04 1.18 10.67
C ASN A 245 -6.66 0.70 11.14
N GLU A 246 -6.56 -0.55 11.56
CA GLU A 246 -5.32 -1.15 12.06
C GLU A 246 -5.05 -2.49 11.38
N VAL A 247 -5.60 -2.71 10.17
CA VAL A 247 -5.58 -4.01 9.49
C VAL A 247 -4.17 -4.59 9.28
N LEU A 248 -3.16 -3.75 9.04
CA LEU A 248 -1.76 -4.17 8.89
C LEU A 248 -0.91 -3.91 10.15
N LYS A 249 -1.48 -3.35 11.22
CA LYS A 249 -0.76 -3.14 12.48
C LYS A 249 -0.21 -4.44 13.09
N PRO A 250 -0.92 -5.59 13.03
CA PRO A 250 -0.40 -6.84 13.58
C PRO A 250 0.88 -7.32 12.91
N ILE A 251 1.04 -7.09 11.59
CA ILE A 251 2.23 -7.53 10.83
C ILE A 251 3.34 -6.48 10.83
N GLU A 252 3.03 -5.21 11.10
CA GLU A 252 4.02 -4.14 11.23
C GLU A 252 5.08 -4.50 12.30
N ARG A 253 6.36 -4.55 11.89
CA ARG A 253 7.52 -4.92 12.74
C ARG A 253 7.47 -6.32 13.37
N LYS A 254 6.50 -7.15 12.99
CA LYS A 254 6.38 -8.53 13.48
C LYS A 254 6.51 -9.57 12.38
N GLY A 255 6.16 -9.21 11.13
CA GLY A 255 6.31 -10.05 9.95
C GLY A 255 7.68 -10.71 9.87
N LYS A 256 7.71 -12.03 9.65
CA LYS A 256 8.96 -12.80 9.55
C LYS A 256 9.10 -13.42 8.17
N VAL A 257 10.35 -13.47 7.72
CA VAL A 257 10.71 -14.23 6.53
C VAL A 257 10.32 -15.70 6.71
N GLY A 258 9.68 -16.27 5.69
CA GLY A 258 9.20 -17.65 5.65
C GLY A 258 7.71 -17.82 5.97
N GLU A 259 7.06 -16.83 6.58
CA GLU A 259 5.62 -16.87 6.88
C GLU A 259 4.78 -16.80 5.59
N LEU A 260 3.55 -17.31 5.67
CA LEU A 260 2.66 -17.43 4.52
C LEU A 260 1.55 -16.39 4.54
N ILE A 261 1.23 -15.87 3.36
CA ILE A 261 0.12 -14.96 3.08
C ILE A 261 -0.77 -15.65 2.06
N GLN A 262 -2.05 -15.77 2.36
CA GLN A 262 -3.04 -16.32 1.44
C GLN A 262 -3.82 -15.17 0.80
N VAL A 263 -3.94 -15.19 -0.53
CA VAL A 263 -4.72 -14.22 -1.30
C VAL A 263 -5.74 -14.96 -2.15
N TYR A 264 -6.99 -14.53 -2.05
CA TYR A 264 -8.09 -14.94 -2.93
C TYR A 264 -8.25 -13.88 -4.00
N ASP A 265 -7.99 -14.27 -5.24
CA ASP A 265 -8.03 -13.34 -6.37
C ASP A 265 -9.48 -13.08 -6.86
N PRO A 266 -9.69 -12.26 -7.90
CA PRO A 266 -11.03 -12.00 -8.44
C PRO A 266 -11.76 -13.23 -8.98
N TYR A 267 -11.02 -14.26 -9.37
CA TYR A 267 -11.56 -15.52 -9.91
C TYR A 267 -11.72 -16.61 -8.85
N GLY A 268 -11.38 -16.30 -7.59
CA GLY A 268 -11.50 -17.19 -6.45
C GLY A 268 -10.37 -18.19 -6.26
N ARG A 269 -9.26 -18.03 -6.98
CA ARG A 269 -8.05 -18.83 -6.76
C ARG A 269 -7.45 -18.49 -5.41
N GLU A 270 -7.12 -19.51 -4.63
CA GLU A 270 -6.35 -19.35 -3.41
C GLU A 270 -4.85 -19.39 -3.74
N LEU A 271 -4.22 -18.22 -3.69
CA LEU A 271 -2.82 -18.00 -3.98
C LEU A 271 -2.03 -17.94 -2.68
N THR A 272 -0.99 -18.75 -2.55
CA THR A 272 -0.11 -18.72 -1.37
C THR A 272 1.17 -17.96 -1.69
N PHE A 273 1.50 -16.95 -0.91
CA PHE A 273 2.74 -16.19 -0.98
C PHE A 273 3.59 -16.46 0.26
N ARG A 274 4.91 -16.52 0.10
CA ARG A 274 5.86 -16.66 1.20
C ARG A 274 6.67 -15.40 1.37
N ILE A 275 6.67 -14.82 2.57
CA ILE A 275 7.46 -13.62 2.89
C ILE A 275 8.95 -13.95 2.69
N PHE A 276 9.63 -13.17 1.87
CA PHE A 276 11.08 -13.30 1.67
C PHE A 276 11.86 -12.07 2.15
N GLU A 277 11.19 -10.93 2.32
CA GLU A 277 11.82 -9.69 2.75
C GLU A 277 10.84 -8.83 3.55
N THR A 278 11.34 -8.22 4.61
CA THR A 278 10.66 -7.16 5.36
C THR A 278 11.61 -6.00 5.54
N GLU A 279 11.19 -4.79 5.24
CA GLU A 279 12.05 -3.60 5.33
C GLU A 279 11.30 -2.37 5.86
N ILE A 280 12.04 -1.48 6.51
CA ILE A 280 11.57 -0.12 6.82
C ILE A 280 12.22 0.84 5.85
N ILE A 281 11.40 1.61 5.15
CA ILE A 281 11.86 2.69 4.28
C ILE A 281 11.38 4.05 4.81
N GLU A 282 12.11 5.10 4.47
CA GLU A 282 11.68 6.48 4.71
C GLU A 282 10.53 6.86 3.75
N THR A 283 9.66 7.79 4.15
CA THR A 283 8.53 8.24 3.31
C THR A 283 8.99 8.78 1.94
N ASN A 284 10.17 9.42 1.87
CA ASN A 284 10.77 9.88 0.62
C ASN A 284 11.46 8.78 -0.21
N GLY A 285 11.40 7.53 0.27
CA GLY A 285 11.92 6.33 -0.37
C GLY A 285 10.85 5.46 -1.02
N ALA A 286 9.59 5.91 -1.09
CA ALA A 286 8.46 5.12 -1.60
C ALA A 286 8.69 4.55 -3.01
N GLN A 287 9.44 5.27 -3.87
CA GLN A 287 9.87 4.80 -5.19
C GLN A 287 10.61 3.46 -5.15
N LYS A 288 11.34 3.16 -4.07
CA LYS A 288 12.02 1.86 -3.89
C LYS A 288 11.02 0.72 -3.70
N ALA A 289 9.88 0.99 -3.07
CA ALA A 289 8.85 0.00 -2.82
C ALA A 289 8.18 -0.48 -4.13
N TYR A 290 8.15 0.38 -5.14
CA TYR A 290 7.53 0.12 -6.44
C TYR A 290 8.48 -0.48 -7.47
N LEU A 291 9.76 -0.67 -7.13
CA LEU A 291 10.71 -1.17 -8.12
C LEU A 291 10.21 -2.52 -8.67
N PRO A 292 10.16 -2.67 -10.00
CA PRO A 292 9.77 -3.93 -10.60
C PRO A 292 10.80 -4.99 -10.18
N PHE A 293 10.30 -6.16 -9.80
CA PHE A 293 11.16 -7.33 -9.71
C PHE A 293 11.49 -7.81 -11.12
N SER A 294 12.61 -8.51 -11.28
CA SER A 294 13.01 -9.13 -12.55
C SER A 294 11.83 -9.84 -13.23
N ASP A 295 11.84 -9.85 -14.57
CA ASP A 295 10.74 -10.19 -15.51
C ASP A 295 9.98 -11.53 -15.30
N HIS A 296 10.33 -12.32 -14.29
CA HIS A 296 9.85 -13.68 -14.06
C HIS A 296 9.38 -13.94 -12.63
N LYS A 297 9.20 -12.90 -11.81
CA LYS A 297 8.73 -13.05 -10.42
C LYS A 297 7.29 -12.62 -10.25
N ARG A 298 6.56 -13.34 -9.40
CA ARG A 298 5.18 -13.03 -8.99
C ARG A 298 5.22 -12.60 -7.53
N VAL A 299 5.32 -11.30 -7.30
CA VAL A 299 5.54 -10.71 -5.97
C VAL A 299 4.30 -9.98 -5.50
N LEU A 300 4.01 -10.10 -4.21
CA LEU A 300 3.06 -9.28 -3.47
C LEU A 300 3.84 -8.39 -2.50
N THR A 301 3.66 -7.08 -2.60
CA THR A 301 4.18 -6.12 -1.61
C THR A 301 3.02 -5.53 -0.83
N LEU A 302 3.05 -5.69 0.49
CA LEU A 302 2.17 -4.99 1.42
C LEU A 302 2.93 -3.84 2.07
N GLN A 303 2.36 -2.63 2.01
CA GLN A 303 2.91 -1.46 2.67
C GLN A 303 1.96 -0.95 3.75
N THR A 304 2.54 -0.58 4.90
CA THR A 304 1.83 0.19 5.91
C THR A 304 2.68 1.33 6.48
N SER A 305 2.01 2.24 7.19
CA SER A 305 2.63 3.40 7.81
C SER A 305 3.35 3.02 9.10
N VAL A 306 4.46 3.67 9.42
CA VAL A 306 5.16 3.49 10.70
C VAL A 306 5.22 4.84 11.40
N VAL A 307 4.53 4.92 12.53
CA VAL A 307 4.56 6.12 13.38
C VAL A 307 5.87 6.10 14.18
N SER A 308 6.63 7.19 14.10
CA SER A 308 7.87 7.34 14.86
C SER A 308 8.04 8.77 15.38
N THR A 309 8.77 8.92 16.48
CA THR A 309 9.09 10.22 17.05
C THR A 309 10.48 10.65 16.61
N ARG A 310 10.59 11.82 15.97
CA ARG A 310 11.85 12.45 15.58
C ARG A 310 11.85 13.90 16.03
N ASN A 311 12.91 14.33 16.71
CA ASN A 311 13.06 15.72 17.18
C ASN A 311 11.83 16.22 17.97
N GLY A 312 11.26 15.38 18.84
CA GLY A 312 10.08 15.71 19.65
C GLY A 312 8.74 15.71 18.90
N ARG A 313 8.72 15.40 17.60
CA ARG A 313 7.50 15.29 16.79
C ARG A 313 7.18 13.83 16.47
N THR A 314 5.97 13.39 16.78
CA THR A 314 5.44 12.09 16.37
C THR A 314 4.71 12.24 15.04
N ASP A 315 5.16 11.53 14.02
CA ASP A 315 4.60 11.61 12.67
C ASP A 315 4.87 10.32 11.88
N VAL A 316 4.33 10.24 10.67
CA VAL A 316 4.52 9.08 9.79
C VAL A 316 5.73 9.27 8.87
N PHE A 317 6.91 9.14 9.44
CA PHE A 317 8.19 9.32 8.72
C PHE A 317 8.64 8.10 7.91
N GLN A 318 8.06 6.93 8.19
CA GLN A 318 8.52 5.66 7.65
C GLN A 318 7.36 4.81 7.11
N ARG A 319 7.71 3.83 6.29
CA ARG A 319 6.82 2.80 5.77
C ARG A 319 7.42 1.43 6.06
N TRP A 320 6.58 0.51 6.53
CA TRP A 320 6.92 -0.89 6.70
C TRP A 320 6.48 -1.64 5.45
N LEU A 321 7.40 -2.37 4.82
CA LEU A 321 7.15 -3.17 3.64
C LEU A 321 7.27 -4.65 4.00
N VAL A 322 6.32 -5.44 3.53
CA VAL A 322 6.36 -6.90 3.55
C VAL A 322 6.29 -7.37 2.11
N LYS A 323 7.33 -8.04 1.64
CA LYS A 323 7.41 -8.59 0.29
C LYS A 323 7.34 -10.10 0.35
N ALA A 324 6.46 -10.67 -0.44
CA ALA A 324 6.21 -12.10 -0.49
C ALA A 324 6.15 -12.60 -1.93
N GLU A 325 6.68 -13.80 -2.19
CA GLU A 325 6.76 -14.40 -3.53
C GLU A 325 5.77 -15.55 -3.63
N LEU A 326 5.12 -15.70 -4.79
CA LEU A 326 4.13 -16.75 -5.02
C LEU A 326 4.78 -18.14 -4.90
N VAL A 327 4.15 -18.98 -4.10
CA VAL A 327 4.48 -20.39 -3.91
C VAL A 327 3.58 -21.21 -4.83
N CYS A 328 4.08 -22.29 -5.42
CA CYS A 328 3.32 -23.20 -6.26
C CYS A 328 2.61 -24.26 -5.40
N PRO A 329 1.60 -24.98 -5.93
CA PRO A 329 0.88 -26.04 -5.21
C PRO A 329 1.74 -27.20 -4.62
N GLY A 330 3.06 -27.21 -4.81
CA GLY A 330 4.00 -28.14 -4.17
C GLY A 330 4.86 -27.52 -3.05
N GLY A 331 4.63 -26.26 -2.67
CA GLY A 331 5.39 -25.57 -1.61
C GLY A 331 6.68 -24.89 -2.06
N GLU A 332 7.14 -25.13 -3.29
CA GLU A 332 8.26 -24.44 -3.92
C GLU A 332 7.86 -23.07 -4.47
N VAL A 333 8.80 -22.13 -4.57
CA VAL A 333 8.57 -20.84 -5.23
C VAL A 333 8.27 -21.07 -6.71
N CYS A 334 7.22 -20.43 -7.23
CA CYS A 334 6.90 -20.50 -8.65
C CYS A 334 7.95 -19.76 -9.48
N LYS A 335 8.93 -20.52 -9.99
CA LYS A 335 9.86 -20.08 -11.03
C LYS A 335 9.23 -20.33 -12.39
N GLU A 336 9.40 -19.39 -13.31
CA GLU A 336 9.02 -19.59 -14.72
C GLU A 336 9.88 -20.65 -15.41
#